data_AF-A0A060WVT6-F1
#
_entry.id   AF-A0A060WVT6-F1
#
_cell.length_a   1.000
_cell.length_b   1.000
_cell.length_c   1.000
_cell.angle_alpha   90.00
_cell.angle_beta   90.00
_cell.angle_gamma   90.00
#
_symmetry.space_group_name_H-M   'P 1'
#
loop_
_entity.id
_entity.type
_entity.pdbx_description
1 polymer ?
#
loop_
_entity_poly.entity_id
_entity_poly.type
_entity_poly.pdbx_seq_one_letter_code
_entity_poly.pdbx_strand_id
1 'polypeptide(L)'
;MAVGMIFAALAFGAATLVEVNVMKTVVEPAPRGQCLLQVYNLADSDVKLSIPGSNLFSQPIKSYEDPQAYQHLELGGHNKTITVGINHNGHFHECRETFTEQKAYSLVLHSKTSGIVCQLATDNILKSEKMEAYLRFINTRSEAVNVTMAGVDFYIPADYGISPNKSVERKEYTSVRCTSGSQDFSINLGLLDSGASYTVILKGGSGDIIPQKMEDVKANNVHIAWQIPQYALMTAGEVMFSIPGIEFSYSQAPANMKSLLQAGWLLTVAFGNVIVLIVAEGAGLDQWMEFLLFAGLLVAVCIIFSIMAYFYTYVDPGELDKLFPDKTVNEDEDDLKKDQTDDTMYLNSIEKSTNM
;
A
#
# COMPACT_ATOMS: atom_id res chain seq x y z
N MET A 1 -5.83 25.58 17.36
CA MET A 1 -5.59 24.25 17.96
C MET A 1 -6.63 23.21 17.58
N ALA A 2 -7.89 23.26 18.04
CA ALA A 2 -8.90 22.21 17.74
C ALA A 2 -9.14 21.98 16.23
N VAL A 3 -9.27 23.07 15.46
CA VAL A 3 -9.40 23.00 13.99
C VAL A 3 -8.19 22.31 13.33
N GLY A 4 -6.98 22.54 13.86
CA GLY A 4 -5.77 21.89 13.38
C GLY A 4 -5.77 20.37 13.59
N MET A 5 -6.23 19.90 14.76
CA MET A 5 -6.39 18.47 15.04
C MET A 5 -7.45 17.81 14.15
N ILE A 6 -8.53 18.53 13.83
CA ILE A 6 -9.55 18.05 12.87
C ILE A 6 -8.96 17.90 11.47
N PHE A 7 -8.19 18.88 10.99
CA PHE A 7 -7.52 18.77 9.68
C PHE A 7 -6.48 17.65 9.63
N ALA A 8 -5.71 17.44 10.69
CA ALA A 8 -4.79 16.31 10.78
C ALA A 8 -5.55 14.97 10.76
N ALA A 9 -6.68 14.84 11.46
CA ALA A 9 -7.52 13.64 11.42
C ALA A 9 -8.11 13.39 10.02
N LEU A 10 -8.57 14.45 9.34
CA LEU A 10 -9.04 14.35 7.95
C LEU A 10 -7.92 13.98 6.98
N ALA A 11 -6.68 14.43 7.22
CA ALA A 11 -5.52 14.04 6.42
C ALA A 11 -5.26 12.53 6.52
N PHE A 12 -5.31 11.95 7.71
CA PHE A 12 -5.21 10.50 7.89
C PHE A 12 -6.39 9.75 7.26
N GLY A 13 -7.62 10.29 7.33
CA GLY A 13 -8.76 9.73 6.62
C GLY A 13 -8.59 9.73 5.10
N ALA A 14 -8.03 10.80 4.53
CA ALA A 14 -7.68 10.87 3.11
C ALA A 14 -6.59 9.84 2.76
N ALA A 15 -5.57 9.68 3.62
CA ALA A 15 -4.53 8.66 3.47
C ALA A 15 -5.12 7.24 3.43
N THR A 16 -6.00 6.91 4.38
CA THR A 16 -6.72 5.63 4.42
C THR A 16 -7.51 5.39 3.13
N LEU A 17 -8.21 6.41 2.62
CA LEU A 17 -8.98 6.27 1.38
C LEU A 17 -8.07 5.95 0.17
N VAL A 18 -6.91 6.61 0.08
CA VAL A 18 -5.94 6.34 -0.98
C VAL A 18 -5.39 4.92 -0.84
N GLU A 19 -4.94 4.54 0.36
CA GLU A 19 -4.36 3.24 0.65
C GLU A 19 -5.30 2.08 0.28
N VAL A 20 -6.55 2.16 0.72
CA VAL A 20 -7.58 1.14 0.43
C VAL A 20 -7.81 0.99 -1.08
N ASN A 21 -7.72 2.07 -1.85
CA ASN A 21 -7.88 1.98 -3.31
C ASN A 21 -6.63 1.44 -4.00
N VAL A 22 -5.43 1.66 -3.44
CA VAL A 22 -4.18 1.07 -3.94
C VAL A 22 -4.14 -0.43 -3.66
N MET A 23 -4.43 -0.85 -2.43
CA MET A 23 -4.40 -2.27 -2.01
C MET A 23 -5.27 -3.18 -2.88
N LYS A 24 -6.43 -2.71 -3.35
CA LYS A 24 -7.31 -3.47 -4.27
C LYS A 24 -6.62 -3.95 -5.55
N THR A 25 -5.52 -3.32 -5.94
CA THR A 25 -4.78 -3.64 -7.18
C THR A 25 -3.47 -4.37 -6.91
N VAL A 26 -3.03 -4.48 -5.66
CA VAL A 26 -1.75 -5.09 -5.29
C VAL A 26 -2.01 -6.54 -4.90
N VAL A 27 -1.18 -7.44 -5.41
CA VAL A 27 -1.16 -8.84 -4.97
C VAL A 27 -0.10 -8.95 -3.89
N GLU A 28 -0.52 -9.28 -2.68
CA GLU A 28 0.38 -9.46 -1.55
C GLU A 28 1.23 -10.72 -1.73
N PRO A 29 2.55 -10.66 -1.49
CA PRO A 29 3.39 -11.86 -1.52
C PRO A 29 2.92 -12.91 -0.51
N ALA A 30 3.01 -14.19 -0.89
CA ALA A 30 2.62 -15.27 0.01
C ALA A 30 3.51 -15.31 1.27
N PRO A 31 2.92 -15.49 2.47
CA PRO A 31 3.67 -15.68 3.71
C PRO A 31 4.41 -17.03 3.73
N ARG A 32 5.27 -17.22 4.72
CA ARG A 32 6.00 -18.50 4.91
C ARG A 32 5.01 -19.66 5.09
N GLY A 33 5.31 -20.79 4.45
CA GLY A 33 4.44 -21.98 4.44
C GLY A 33 3.30 -21.94 3.42
N GLN A 34 3.12 -20.83 2.67
CA GLN A 34 2.09 -20.68 1.64
C GLN A 34 2.69 -20.30 0.27
N CYS A 35 1.93 -20.53 -0.80
CA CYS A 35 2.19 -19.96 -2.13
C CYS A 35 0.91 -19.39 -2.74
N LEU A 36 1.03 -18.56 -3.78
CA LEU A 36 -0.11 -18.10 -4.57
C LEU A 36 -0.31 -18.99 -5.79
N LEU A 37 -1.56 -19.32 -6.08
CA LEU A 37 -1.95 -20.09 -7.25
C LEU A 37 -3.04 -19.37 -8.04
N GLN A 38 -2.85 -19.31 -9.36
CA GLN A 38 -3.83 -18.89 -10.34
C GLN A 38 -3.96 -19.99 -11.40
N VAL A 39 -5.12 -20.12 -12.05
CA VAL A 39 -5.39 -21.21 -12.99
C VAL A 39 -5.92 -20.66 -14.30
N TYR A 40 -5.33 -21.11 -15.41
CA TYR A 40 -5.75 -20.76 -16.78
C TYR A 40 -6.37 -22.00 -17.42
N ASN A 41 -7.60 -21.87 -17.87
CA ASN A 41 -8.25 -22.92 -18.65
C ASN A 41 -8.13 -22.61 -20.15
N LEU A 42 -7.19 -23.28 -20.82
CA LEU A 42 -7.01 -23.25 -22.27
C LEU A 42 -7.62 -24.48 -22.96
N ALA A 43 -8.41 -25.28 -22.25
CA ALA A 43 -9.21 -26.33 -22.86
C ALA A 43 -10.47 -25.74 -23.52
N ASP A 44 -11.08 -26.48 -24.44
CA ASP A 44 -12.25 -26.01 -25.19
C ASP A 44 -13.57 -26.02 -24.39
N SER A 45 -13.56 -26.57 -23.17
CA SER A 45 -14.72 -26.59 -22.28
C SER A 45 -14.35 -26.28 -20.83
N ASP A 46 -15.38 -26.11 -20.01
CA ASP A 46 -15.23 -25.76 -18.61
C ASP A 46 -14.58 -26.90 -17.81
N VAL A 47 -13.68 -26.52 -16.92
CA VAL A 47 -12.91 -27.47 -16.11
C VAL A 47 -13.18 -27.23 -14.64
N LYS A 48 -13.39 -28.31 -13.89
CA LYS A 48 -13.50 -28.25 -12.43
C LYS A 48 -12.24 -28.79 -11.78
N LEU A 49 -11.61 -27.99 -10.92
CA LEU A 49 -10.44 -28.40 -10.15
C LEU A 49 -10.83 -28.92 -8.77
N SER A 50 -10.02 -29.85 -8.27
CA SER A 50 -10.10 -30.39 -6.92
C SER A 50 -8.69 -30.54 -6.38
N ILE A 51 -8.34 -29.68 -5.42
CA ILE A 51 -7.03 -29.72 -4.75
C ILE A 51 -7.21 -30.40 -3.37
N PRO A 52 -6.51 -31.50 -3.08
CA PRO A 52 -6.66 -32.24 -1.82
C PRO A 52 -6.48 -31.35 -0.59
N GLY A 53 -7.44 -31.40 0.33
CA GLY A 53 -7.38 -30.66 1.60
C GLY A 53 -7.70 -29.16 1.49
N SER A 54 -8.24 -28.71 0.35
CA SER A 54 -8.66 -27.31 0.17
C SER A 54 -9.95 -27.22 -0.66
N ASN A 55 -10.72 -26.14 -0.47
CA ASN A 55 -11.93 -25.84 -1.26
C ASN A 55 -11.67 -24.76 -2.34
N LEU A 56 -10.40 -24.59 -2.74
CA LEU A 56 -9.98 -23.62 -3.74
C LEU A 56 -10.59 -23.96 -5.11
N PHE A 57 -10.91 -22.93 -5.90
CA PHE A 57 -11.49 -23.07 -7.25
C PHE A 57 -12.75 -23.95 -7.32
N SER A 58 -13.66 -23.81 -6.35
CA SER A 58 -14.89 -24.63 -6.25
C SER A 58 -15.85 -24.47 -7.45
N GLN A 59 -15.81 -23.33 -8.14
CA GLN A 59 -16.60 -23.09 -9.35
C GLN A 59 -15.87 -23.58 -10.60
N PRO A 60 -16.59 -24.07 -11.62
CA PRO A 60 -15.99 -24.42 -12.91
C PRO A 60 -15.27 -23.20 -13.51
N ILE A 61 -14.03 -23.40 -13.95
CA ILE A 61 -13.25 -22.39 -14.64
C ILE A 61 -13.62 -22.44 -16.11
N LYS A 62 -14.15 -21.34 -16.65
CA LYS A 62 -14.59 -21.30 -18.03
C LYS A 62 -13.41 -21.32 -19.00
N SER A 63 -13.66 -21.86 -20.18
CA SER A 63 -12.70 -21.89 -21.28
C SER A 63 -12.30 -20.47 -21.69
N TYR A 64 -10.99 -20.19 -21.68
CA TYR A 64 -10.39 -18.92 -22.10
C TYR A 64 -11.01 -17.67 -21.47
N GLU A 65 -11.43 -17.74 -20.20
CA GLU A 65 -11.86 -16.57 -19.43
C GLU A 65 -10.69 -16.04 -18.60
N ASP A 66 -10.69 -14.72 -18.33
CA ASP A 66 -9.70 -14.11 -17.45
C ASP A 66 -9.56 -14.90 -16.14
N PRO A 67 -8.32 -15.17 -15.71
CA PRO A 67 -8.10 -16.02 -14.57
C PRO A 67 -8.68 -15.36 -13.30
N GLN A 68 -9.15 -16.19 -12.37
CA GLN A 68 -9.56 -15.70 -11.06
C GLN A 68 -8.36 -15.07 -10.32
N ALA A 69 -8.64 -14.22 -9.34
CA ALA A 69 -7.60 -13.66 -8.48
C ALA A 69 -6.76 -14.77 -7.83
N TYR A 70 -5.48 -14.47 -7.56
CA TYR A 70 -4.57 -15.37 -6.88
C TYR A 70 -5.17 -15.90 -5.57
N GLN A 71 -5.12 -17.21 -5.38
CA GLN A 71 -5.59 -17.87 -4.17
C GLN A 71 -4.40 -18.40 -3.37
N HIS A 72 -4.48 -18.29 -2.04
CA HIS A 72 -3.45 -18.82 -1.15
C HIS A 72 -3.57 -20.34 -1.03
N LEU A 73 -2.46 -21.03 -1.25
CA LEU A 73 -2.35 -22.47 -1.12
C LEU A 73 -1.39 -22.83 0.02
N GLU A 74 -1.91 -23.59 0.98
CA GLU A 74 -1.17 -24.05 2.15
C GLU A 74 -0.22 -25.21 1.81
N LEU A 75 1.09 -24.95 1.94
CA LEU A 75 2.11 -25.97 1.73
C LEU A 75 2.48 -26.66 3.04
N GLY A 76 2.55 -25.92 4.16
CA GLY A 76 2.96 -26.48 5.47
C GLY A 76 4.45 -26.86 5.53
N GLY A 77 5.27 -26.34 4.60
CA GLY A 77 6.71 -26.54 4.51
C GLY A 77 7.30 -25.80 3.30
N HIS A 78 8.63 -25.85 3.14
CA HIS A 78 9.33 -25.12 2.08
C HIS A 78 8.90 -25.50 0.66
N ASN A 79 8.77 -26.81 0.40
CA ASN A 79 8.34 -27.36 -0.88
C ASN A 79 7.32 -28.46 -0.63
N LYS A 80 6.26 -28.52 -1.43
CA LYS A 80 5.28 -29.60 -1.38
C LYS A 80 4.78 -29.94 -2.78
N THR A 81 4.76 -31.23 -3.06
CA THR A 81 4.15 -31.76 -4.28
C THR A 81 2.68 -32.03 -4.03
N ILE A 82 1.81 -31.40 -4.81
CA ILE A 82 0.36 -31.50 -4.69
C ILE A 82 -0.17 -32.15 -5.97
N THR A 83 -1.06 -33.13 -5.80
CA THR A 83 -1.78 -33.74 -6.91
C THR A 83 -3.07 -32.95 -7.13
N VAL A 84 -3.17 -32.25 -8.26
CA VAL A 84 -4.34 -31.49 -8.67
C VAL A 84 -5.26 -32.43 -9.46
N GLY A 85 -6.45 -32.69 -8.92
CA GLY A 85 -7.50 -33.44 -9.61
C GLY A 85 -8.31 -32.53 -10.52
N ILE A 86 -8.57 -32.97 -11.74
CA ILE A 86 -9.19 -32.18 -12.79
C ILE A 86 -10.33 -32.99 -13.39
N ASN A 87 -11.53 -32.46 -13.31
CA ASN A 87 -12.70 -33.05 -13.96
C ASN A 87 -13.04 -32.22 -15.21
N HIS A 88 -12.95 -32.87 -16.37
CA HIS A 88 -13.21 -32.28 -17.68
C HIS A 88 -14.13 -33.21 -18.46
N ASN A 89 -15.32 -32.73 -18.82
CA ASN A 89 -16.35 -33.49 -19.55
C ASN A 89 -16.68 -34.86 -18.91
N GLY A 90 -16.62 -34.96 -17.58
CA GLY A 90 -16.90 -36.19 -16.83
C GLY A 90 -15.71 -37.16 -16.72
N HIS A 91 -14.58 -36.85 -17.36
CA HIS A 91 -13.32 -37.58 -17.22
C HIS A 91 -12.43 -36.93 -16.17
N PHE A 92 -11.86 -37.77 -15.31
CA PHE A 92 -10.97 -37.34 -14.26
C PHE A 92 -9.51 -37.50 -14.68
N HIS A 93 -8.75 -36.43 -14.53
CA HIS A 93 -7.32 -36.33 -14.79
C HIS A 93 -6.59 -35.88 -13.52
N GLU A 94 -5.34 -36.26 -13.36
CA GLU A 94 -4.51 -35.84 -12.24
C GLU A 94 -3.19 -35.27 -12.74
N CYS A 95 -2.80 -34.13 -12.20
CA CYS A 95 -1.51 -33.51 -12.46
C CYS A 95 -0.73 -33.39 -11.16
N ARG A 96 0.55 -33.72 -11.18
CA ARG A 96 1.40 -33.68 -9.99
C ARG A 96 2.42 -32.57 -10.13
N GLU A 97 2.23 -31.51 -9.35
CA GLU A 97 3.04 -30.29 -9.43
C GLU A 97 3.73 -29.99 -8.10
N THR A 98 4.93 -29.42 -8.16
CA THR A 98 5.71 -29.06 -6.96
C THR A 98 5.71 -27.56 -6.76
N PHE A 99 5.19 -27.14 -5.62
CA PHE A 99 5.10 -25.74 -5.22
C PHE A 99 6.14 -25.43 -4.17
N THR A 100 6.72 -24.23 -4.26
CA THR A 100 7.63 -23.65 -3.28
C THR A 100 6.94 -22.50 -2.56
N GLU A 101 7.19 -22.35 -1.26
CA GLU A 101 6.65 -21.24 -0.48
C GLU A 101 7.11 -19.87 -1.00
N GLN A 102 6.35 -18.82 -0.67
CA GLN A 102 6.64 -17.42 -1.02
C GLN A 102 6.74 -17.13 -2.53
N LYS A 103 6.24 -18.04 -3.37
CA LYS A 103 6.18 -17.86 -4.83
C LYS A 103 4.74 -17.79 -5.30
N ALA A 104 4.57 -17.19 -6.47
CA ALA A 104 3.32 -17.17 -7.21
C ALA A 104 3.42 -18.07 -8.44
N TYR A 105 2.35 -18.79 -8.72
CA TYR A 105 2.29 -19.75 -9.81
C TYR A 105 1.01 -19.60 -10.63
N SER A 106 1.15 -19.81 -11.93
CA SER A 106 0.07 -20.00 -12.87
C SER A 106 0.04 -21.45 -13.33
N LEU A 107 -1.06 -22.14 -13.06
CA LEU A 107 -1.33 -23.48 -13.57
C LEU A 107 -2.10 -23.38 -14.88
N VAL A 108 -1.44 -23.70 -15.97
CA VAL A 108 -2.03 -23.66 -17.32
C VAL A 108 -2.56 -25.04 -17.67
N LEU A 109 -3.88 -25.15 -17.85
CA LEU A 109 -4.57 -26.36 -18.24
C LEU A 109 -4.84 -26.31 -19.74
N HIS A 110 -4.42 -27.32 -20.48
CA HIS A 110 -4.70 -27.41 -21.92
C HIS A 110 -5.08 -28.82 -22.33
N SER A 111 -5.86 -28.92 -23.41
CA SER A 111 -6.30 -30.20 -23.95
C SER A 111 -5.28 -30.75 -24.95
N LYS A 112 -4.96 -32.04 -24.81
CA LYS A 112 -4.16 -32.83 -25.76
C LYS A 112 -4.92 -34.10 -26.13
N THR A 113 -4.47 -34.80 -27.17
CA THR A 113 -5.09 -36.06 -27.64
C THR A 113 -5.22 -37.14 -26.55
N SER A 114 -4.38 -37.09 -25.51
CA SER A 114 -4.37 -38.01 -24.38
C SER A 114 -5.17 -37.54 -23.16
N GLY A 115 -5.81 -36.36 -23.21
CA GLY A 115 -6.53 -35.75 -22.09
C GLY A 115 -6.03 -34.34 -21.74
N ILE A 116 -6.39 -33.85 -20.54
CA ILE A 116 -5.91 -32.56 -20.03
C ILE A 116 -4.49 -32.70 -19.50
N VAL A 117 -3.62 -31.77 -19.88
CA VAL A 117 -2.24 -31.64 -19.39
C VAL A 117 -2.12 -30.34 -18.62
N CYS A 118 -1.34 -30.38 -17.53
CA CYS A 118 -1.02 -29.21 -16.73
C CYS A 118 0.40 -28.77 -17.00
N GLN A 119 0.59 -27.45 -16.97
CA GLN A 119 1.89 -26.84 -17.02
C GLN A 119 1.96 -25.75 -15.95
N LEU A 120 2.93 -25.89 -15.05
CA LEU A 120 3.17 -24.92 -13.99
C LEU A 120 4.16 -23.85 -14.47
N ALA A 121 3.76 -22.59 -14.42
CA ALA A 121 4.62 -21.44 -14.64
C ALA A 121 4.80 -20.66 -13.34
N THR A 122 6.00 -20.12 -13.13
CA THR A 122 6.26 -19.18 -12.02
C THR A 122 5.94 -17.77 -12.48
N ASP A 123 5.18 -17.05 -11.66
CA ASP A 123 4.74 -15.70 -11.95
C ASP A 123 5.60 -14.67 -11.26
N ASN A 124 5.69 -13.49 -11.87
CA ASN A 124 6.24 -12.32 -11.22
C ASN A 124 5.08 -11.40 -10.82
N ILE A 125 4.73 -11.43 -9.53
CA ILE A 125 3.67 -10.58 -8.96
C ILE A 125 4.18 -9.20 -8.54
N LEU A 126 5.50 -8.99 -8.55
CA LEU A 126 6.09 -7.71 -8.14
C LEU A 126 5.85 -6.69 -9.23
N LYS A 127 5.21 -5.57 -8.86
CA LYS A 127 5.02 -4.44 -9.77
C LYS A 127 6.37 -3.83 -10.15
N SER A 128 6.49 -3.40 -11.40
CA SER A 128 7.72 -2.76 -11.88
C SER A 128 7.89 -1.39 -11.24
N GLU A 129 9.07 -1.11 -10.69
CA GLU A 129 9.44 0.21 -10.14
C GLU A 129 9.43 1.31 -11.23
N LYS A 130 9.64 0.93 -12.50
CA LYS A 130 9.74 1.85 -13.64
C LYS A 130 8.39 2.17 -14.32
N MET A 131 7.27 1.83 -13.68
CA MET A 131 5.92 1.97 -14.27
C MET A 131 5.73 1.18 -15.58
N GLU A 132 6.47 0.09 -15.75
CA GLU A 132 6.32 -0.80 -16.90
C GLU A 132 5.18 -1.81 -16.67
N ALA A 133 4.66 -2.38 -17.76
CA ALA A 133 3.77 -3.52 -17.72
C ALA A 133 4.58 -4.82 -17.84
N TYR A 134 4.19 -5.88 -17.14
CA TYR A 134 4.76 -7.21 -17.38
C TYR A 134 3.94 -7.94 -18.44
N LEU A 135 4.65 -8.63 -19.32
CA LEU A 135 4.05 -9.36 -20.42
C LEU A 135 4.66 -10.75 -20.53
N ARG A 136 3.80 -11.73 -20.74
CA ARG A 136 4.18 -13.09 -21.11
C ARG A 136 3.25 -13.63 -22.18
N PHE A 137 3.75 -14.58 -22.95
CA PHE A 137 3.02 -15.22 -24.03
C PHE A 137 2.89 -16.72 -23.80
N ILE A 138 1.74 -17.25 -24.20
CA ILE A 138 1.50 -18.70 -24.30
C ILE A 138 1.13 -19.00 -25.75
N ASN A 139 1.86 -19.91 -26.39
CA ASN A 139 1.62 -20.24 -27.79
C ASN A 139 0.90 -21.58 -27.93
N THR A 140 -0.35 -21.56 -28.39
CA THR A 140 -1.15 -22.78 -28.59
C THR A 140 -0.91 -23.43 -29.96
N ARG A 141 -0.01 -22.87 -30.77
CA ARG A 141 0.27 -23.32 -32.14
C ARG A 141 1.35 -24.41 -32.15
N SER A 142 1.40 -25.17 -33.25
CA SER A 142 2.42 -26.20 -33.50
C SER A 142 3.77 -25.65 -33.94
N GLU A 143 3.85 -24.36 -34.27
CA GLU A 143 5.10 -23.69 -34.67
C GLU A 143 5.48 -22.64 -33.63
N ALA A 144 6.78 -22.47 -33.40
CA ALA A 144 7.29 -21.42 -32.52
C ALA A 144 7.01 -20.03 -33.11
N VAL A 145 6.85 -19.05 -32.24
CA VAL A 145 6.59 -17.65 -32.61
C VAL A 145 7.60 -16.75 -31.91
N ASN A 146 8.21 -15.84 -32.67
CA ASN A 146 8.97 -14.73 -32.12
C ASN A 146 8.14 -13.47 -32.20
N VAL A 147 8.07 -12.74 -31.11
CA VAL A 147 7.35 -11.47 -31.03
C VAL A 147 8.32 -10.37 -30.67
N THR A 148 8.37 -9.31 -31.47
CA THR A 148 9.25 -8.16 -31.24
C THR A 148 8.39 -6.93 -30.96
N MET A 149 8.56 -6.34 -29.77
CA MET A 149 7.89 -5.09 -29.40
C MET A 149 8.78 -4.22 -28.51
N ALA A 150 8.75 -2.91 -28.72
CA ALA A 150 9.50 -1.95 -27.90
C ALA A 150 10.99 -2.29 -27.72
N GLY A 151 11.63 -2.91 -28.72
CA GLY A 151 13.03 -3.36 -28.64
C GLY A 151 13.27 -4.62 -27.79
N VAL A 152 12.19 -5.29 -27.36
CA VAL A 152 12.21 -6.54 -26.60
C VAL A 152 11.71 -7.68 -27.48
N ASP A 153 12.51 -8.74 -27.58
CA ASP A 153 12.17 -9.96 -28.31
C ASP A 153 11.68 -11.05 -27.35
N PHE A 154 10.56 -11.68 -27.69
CA PHE A 154 10.00 -12.82 -26.99
C PHE A 154 10.10 -14.06 -27.89
N TYR A 155 10.87 -15.05 -27.46
CA TYR A 155 10.85 -16.38 -28.07
C TYR A 155 9.79 -17.23 -27.36
N ILE A 156 8.85 -17.77 -28.13
CA ILE A 156 7.69 -18.48 -27.59
C ILE A 156 7.67 -19.87 -28.22
N PRO A 157 8.00 -20.94 -27.47
CA PRO A 157 8.04 -22.29 -28.01
C PRO A 157 6.67 -22.74 -28.55
N ALA A 158 6.66 -23.72 -29.44
CA ALA A 158 5.44 -24.38 -29.90
C ALA A 158 4.76 -25.19 -28.76
N ASP A 159 3.56 -25.68 -29.03
CA ASP A 159 2.85 -26.68 -28.21
C ASP A 159 2.63 -26.25 -26.75
N TYR A 160 1.94 -25.13 -26.55
CA TYR A 160 1.66 -24.50 -25.25
C TYR A 160 2.91 -23.99 -24.52
N GLY A 161 4.00 -23.77 -25.26
CA GLY A 161 5.20 -23.11 -24.76
C GLY A 161 4.91 -21.74 -24.15
N ILE A 162 5.53 -21.48 -22.98
CA ILE A 162 5.38 -20.24 -22.22
C ILE A 162 6.67 -19.43 -22.36
N SER A 163 6.55 -18.14 -22.69
CA SER A 163 7.68 -17.23 -22.77
C SER A 163 8.15 -16.80 -21.37
N PRO A 164 9.40 -16.35 -21.21
CA PRO A 164 9.80 -15.65 -19.99
C PRO A 164 8.98 -14.35 -19.84
N ASN A 165 8.71 -13.97 -18.58
CA ASN A 165 8.12 -12.68 -18.27
C ASN A 165 9.13 -11.58 -18.56
N LYS A 166 8.74 -10.56 -19.32
CA LYS A 166 9.56 -9.36 -19.52
C LYS A 166 8.71 -8.11 -19.34
N SER A 167 9.36 -7.02 -18.96
CA SER A 167 8.71 -5.73 -18.83
C SER A 167 8.71 -4.97 -20.15
N VAL A 168 7.65 -4.21 -20.40
CA VAL A 168 7.46 -3.36 -21.57
C VAL A 168 6.89 -2.01 -21.15
N GLU A 169 7.27 -0.95 -21.87
CA GLU A 169 6.78 0.39 -21.59
C GLU A 169 5.27 0.50 -21.83
N ARG A 170 4.60 1.34 -21.04
CA ARG A 170 3.19 1.67 -21.23
C ARG A 170 2.99 2.35 -22.58
N LYS A 171 2.36 1.64 -23.51
CA LYS A 171 2.03 2.12 -24.85
C LYS A 171 0.86 1.34 -25.42
N GLU A 172 0.20 1.92 -26.41
CA GLU A 172 -0.76 1.22 -27.24
C GLU A 172 -0.03 0.47 -28.37
N TYR A 173 -0.14 -0.85 -28.37
CA TYR A 173 0.55 -1.76 -29.29
C TYR A 173 -0.44 -2.33 -30.31
N THR A 174 -0.70 -1.55 -31.36
CA THR A 174 -1.69 -1.92 -32.40
C THR A 174 -1.14 -2.78 -33.53
N SER A 175 0.18 -2.71 -33.78
CA SER A 175 0.85 -3.48 -34.84
C SER A 175 2.18 -4.02 -34.31
N VAL A 176 2.09 -5.14 -33.61
CA VAL A 176 3.25 -5.87 -33.09
C VAL A 176 3.67 -6.92 -34.11
N ARG A 177 4.96 -6.93 -34.47
CA ARG A 177 5.51 -7.89 -35.42
C ARG A 177 5.68 -9.26 -34.76
N CYS A 178 5.13 -10.28 -35.39
CA CYS A 178 5.30 -11.66 -35.00
C CYS A 178 5.83 -12.47 -36.18
N THR A 179 6.83 -13.31 -35.97
CA THR A 179 7.37 -14.18 -37.00
C THR A 179 7.17 -15.63 -36.58
N SER A 180 6.51 -16.43 -37.43
CA SER A 180 6.34 -17.87 -37.22
C SER A 180 6.85 -18.58 -38.47
N GLY A 181 7.91 -19.37 -38.32
CA GLY A 181 8.63 -19.95 -39.46
C GLY A 181 9.16 -18.86 -40.41
N SER A 182 8.64 -18.84 -41.65
CA SER A 182 8.99 -17.86 -42.69
C SER A 182 7.91 -16.79 -42.92
N GLN A 183 6.85 -16.78 -42.11
CA GLN A 183 5.73 -15.86 -42.25
C GLN A 183 5.77 -14.77 -41.17
N ASP A 184 5.51 -13.54 -41.60
CA ASP A 184 5.37 -12.37 -40.74
C ASP A 184 3.89 -12.04 -40.56
N PHE A 185 3.50 -11.87 -39.30
CA PHE A 185 2.16 -11.47 -38.87
C PHE A 185 2.24 -10.15 -38.09
N SER A 186 1.11 -9.44 -38.04
CA SER A 186 0.95 -8.26 -37.19
C SER A 186 -0.24 -8.46 -36.27
N ILE A 187 -0.01 -8.39 -34.96
CA ILE A 187 -1.05 -8.54 -33.95
C ILE A 187 -1.33 -7.22 -33.23
N ASN A 188 -2.57 -7.06 -32.74
CA ASN A 188 -2.98 -5.93 -31.93
C ASN A 188 -3.18 -6.38 -30.48
N LEU A 189 -2.43 -5.80 -29.54
CA LEU A 189 -2.51 -6.06 -28.09
C LEU A 189 -3.25 -4.95 -27.33
N GLY A 190 -3.54 -3.83 -28.01
CA GLY A 190 -4.13 -2.63 -27.43
C GLY A 190 -3.19 -1.95 -26.43
N LEU A 191 -3.78 -1.23 -25.47
CA LEU A 191 -3.04 -0.59 -24.39
C LEU A 191 -2.56 -1.63 -23.37
N LEU A 192 -1.28 -1.52 -22.99
CA LEU A 192 -0.69 -2.21 -21.84
C LEU A 192 -0.47 -1.18 -20.74
N ASP A 193 -1.22 -1.28 -19.65
CA ASP A 193 -1.16 -0.30 -18.57
C ASP A 193 -0.03 -0.54 -17.57
N SER A 194 0.44 0.54 -16.96
CA SER A 194 1.54 0.53 -16.01
C SER A 194 1.21 -0.29 -14.77
N GLY A 195 2.14 -1.15 -14.37
CA GLY A 195 2.00 -1.97 -13.17
C GLY A 195 1.00 -3.12 -13.28
N ALA A 196 0.41 -3.35 -14.47
CA ALA A 196 -0.34 -4.55 -14.77
C ALA A 196 0.59 -5.69 -15.23
N SER A 197 0.13 -6.93 -15.06
CA SER A 197 0.73 -8.12 -15.67
C SER A 197 -0.28 -8.75 -16.61
N TYR A 198 0.15 -9.04 -17.84
CA TYR A 198 -0.69 -9.63 -18.87
C TYR A 198 -0.12 -10.96 -19.38
N THR A 199 -1.01 -11.94 -19.53
CA THR A 199 -0.77 -13.15 -20.29
C THR A 199 -1.46 -13.04 -21.64
N VAL A 200 -0.71 -13.12 -22.73
CA VAL A 200 -1.27 -13.15 -24.07
C VAL A 200 -1.19 -14.56 -24.64
N ILE A 201 -2.35 -15.14 -24.91
CA ILE A 201 -2.45 -16.44 -25.58
C ILE A 201 -2.46 -16.19 -27.08
N LEU A 202 -1.48 -16.75 -27.79
CA LEU A 202 -1.43 -16.73 -29.25
C LEU A 202 -2.16 -17.96 -29.80
N LYS A 203 -3.35 -17.72 -30.36
CA LYS A 203 -4.17 -18.74 -31.01
C LYS A 203 -4.08 -18.63 -32.53
N GLY A 204 -4.73 -19.57 -33.22
CA GLY A 204 -4.89 -19.57 -34.67
C GLY A 204 -4.08 -20.66 -35.36
N GLY A 205 -4.36 -20.87 -36.64
CA GLY A 205 -3.68 -21.84 -37.49
C GLY A 205 -2.56 -21.21 -38.32
N SER A 206 -1.96 -21.97 -39.24
CA SER A 206 -0.81 -21.53 -40.05
C SER A 206 -0.99 -20.20 -40.79
N GLY A 207 -2.22 -19.75 -41.07
CA GLY A 207 -2.50 -18.52 -41.82
C GLY A 207 -2.89 -17.28 -41.01
N ASP A 208 -3.08 -17.37 -39.69
CA ASP A 208 -3.43 -16.20 -38.85
C ASP A 208 -3.05 -16.40 -37.38
N ILE A 209 -2.70 -15.32 -36.67
CA ILE A 209 -2.41 -15.30 -35.24
C ILE A 209 -3.44 -14.40 -34.56
N ILE A 210 -4.31 -15.01 -33.75
CA ILE A 210 -5.32 -14.31 -32.97
C ILE A 210 -4.82 -14.18 -31.54
N PRO A 211 -4.38 -12.98 -31.10
CA PRO A 211 -4.00 -12.77 -29.70
C PRO A 211 -5.26 -12.72 -28.83
N GLN A 212 -5.22 -13.43 -27.71
CA GLN A 212 -6.15 -13.23 -26.62
C GLN A 212 -5.39 -12.72 -25.41
N LYS A 213 -5.61 -11.45 -25.06
CA LYS A 213 -5.01 -10.82 -23.88
C LYS A 213 -5.84 -11.17 -22.64
N MET A 214 -5.15 -11.58 -21.59
CA MET A 214 -5.71 -11.80 -20.25
C MET A 214 -4.95 -10.94 -19.25
N GLU A 215 -5.64 -10.49 -18.20
CA GLU A 215 -5.06 -9.66 -17.15
C GLU A 215 -4.82 -10.50 -15.88
N ASP A 216 -3.55 -10.71 -15.53
CA ASP A 216 -3.15 -11.53 -14.38
C ASP A 216 -3.20 -10.69 -13.10
N VAL A 217 -2.66 -9.46 -13.20
CA VAL A 217 -2.61 -8.47 -12.13
C VAL A 217 -3.16 -7.16 -12.65
N LYS A 218 -4.14 -6.62 -11.93
CA LYS A 218 -4.83 -5.39 -12.34
C LYS A 218 -3.90 -4.18 -12.40
N ALA A 219 -4.08 -3.38 -13.44
CA ALA A 219 -3.41 -2.09 -13.57
C ALA A 219 -3.61 -1.19 -12.34
N ASN A 220 -2.60 -0.39 -12.01
CA ASN A 220 -2.76 0.64 -11.00
C ASN A 220 -3.54 1.82 -11.58
N ASN A 221 -4.74 2.05 -11.06
CA ASN A 221 -5.64 3.12 -11.52
C ASN A 221 -5.63 4.35 -10.60
N VAL A 222 -4.84 4.34 -9.53
CA VAL A 222 -4.78 5.46 -8.58
C VAL A 222 -3.73 6.46 -9.04
N HIS A 223 -4.20 7.64 -9.45
CA HIS A 223 -3.30 8.73 -9.83
C HIS A 223 -2.57 9.30 -8.60
N ILE A 224 -1.27 9.58 -8.72
CA ILE A 224 -0.44 10.11 -7.62
C ILE A 224 -0.97 11.41 -7.00
N ALA A 225 -1.68 12.23 -7.80
CA ALA A 225 -2.31 13.47 -7.33
C ALA A 225 -3.32 13.27 -6.19
N TRP A 226 -3.84 12.05 -5.98
CA TRP A 226 -4.70 11.75 -4.84
C TRP A 226 -3.99 11.87 -3.48
N GLN A 227 -2.66 11.96 -3.45
CA GLN A 227 -1.91 12.28 -2.22
C GLN A 227 -1.89 13.78 -1.90
N ILE A 228 -2.18 14.65 -2.88
CA ILE A 228 -2.15 16.12 -2.67
C ILE A 228 -3.12 16.56 -1.56
N PRO A 229 -4.39 16.11 -1.51
CA PRO A 229 -5.32 16.47 -0.44
C PRO A 229 -4.80 16.10 0.95
N GLN A 230 -4.18 14.92 1.09
CA GLN A 230 -3.60 14.47 2.37
C GLN A 230 -2.48 15.42 2.82
N TYR A 231 -1.53 15.75 1.94
CA TYR A 231 -0.44 16.67 2.30
C TYR A 231 -0.95 18.07 2.63
N ALA A 232 -1.89 18.60 1.83
CA ALA A 232 -2.47 19.92 2.08
C ALA A 232 -3.18 19.99 3.43
N LEU A 233 -4.00 18.98 3.76
CA LEU A 233 -4.71 18.91 5.04
C LEU A 233 -3.75 18.73 6.22
N MET A 234 -2.72 17.89 6.07
CA MET A 234 -1.72 17.67 7.11
C MET A 234 -0.94 18.96 7.41
N THR A 235 -0.47 19.66 6.37
CA THR A 235 0.26 20.92 6.54
C THR A 235 -0.63 22.01 7.14
N ALA A 236 -1.89 22.13 6.69
CA ALA A 236 -2.82 23.08 7.28
C ALA A 236 -3.12 22.76 8.75
N GLY A 237 -3.28 21.46 9.07
CA GLY A 237 -3.46 20.97 10.43
C GLY A 237 -2.30 21.32 11.34
N GLU A 238 -1.08 21.05 10.88
CA GLU A 238 0.16 21.35 11.60
C GLU A 238 0.28 22.84 11.91
N VAL A 239 0.09 23.73 10.92
CA VAL A 239 0.19 25.18 11.13
C VAL A 239 -0.89 25.68 12.10
N MET A 240 -2.13 25.19 11.99
CA MET A 240 -3.25 25.62 12.85
C MET A 240 -3.20 25.02 14.27
N PHE A 241 -2.36 24.01 14.49
CA PHE A 241 -2.11 23.43 15.80
C PHE A 241 -0.85 24.01 16.45
N SER A 242 0.30 23.91 15.77
CA SER A 242 1.62 24.24 16.31
C SER A 242 1.80 25.73 16.59
N ILE A 243 1.48 26.62 15.63
CA ILE A 243 1.73 28.06 15.77
C ILE A 243 0.90 28.65 16.93
N PRO A 244 -0.44 28.44 17.00
CA PRO A 244 -1.22 28.96 18.12
C PRO A 244 -0.88 28.27 19.45
N GLY A 245 -0.44 27.00 19.42
CA GLY A 245 -0.05 26.25 20.62
C GLY A 245 1.20 26.81 21.29
N ILE A 246 2.22 27.12 20.48
CA ILE A 246 3.46 27.76 20.97
C ILE A 246 3.18 29.21 21.39
N GLU A 247 2.39 29.97 20.63
CA GLU A 247 1.99 31.34 20.97
C GLU A 247 1.26 31.39 22.32
N PHE A 248 0.28 30.50 22.52
CA PHE A 248 -0.43 30.38 23.79
C PHE A 248 0.51 29.99 24.93
N SER A 249 1.39 29.01 24.71
CA SER A 249 2.38 28.58 25.70
C SER A 249 3.31 29.72 26.11
N TYR A 250 3.77 30.56 25.17
CA TYR A 250 4.58 31.73 25.47
C TYR A 250 3.82 32.85 26.20
N SER A 251 2.52 33.03 25.90
CA SER A 251 1.69 34.03 26.58
C SER A 251 1.41 33.70 28.04
N GLN A 252 1.43 32.42 28.40
CA GLN A 252 1.15 31.93 29.76
C GLN A 252 2.42 31.55 30.53
N ALA A 253 3.61 31.88 30.00
CA ALA A 253 4.90 31.54 30.59
C ALA A 253 5.61 32.76 31.19
N PRO A 254 6.22 32.63 32.39
CA PRO A 254 7.12 33.63 32.92
C PRO A 254 8.29 33.90 31.96
N ALA A 255 8.77 35.14 31.88
CA ALA A 255 9.84 35.56 30.97
C ALA A 255 11.08 34.64 31.00
N ASN A 256 11.48 34.21 32.20
CA ASN A 256 12.66 33.36 32.43
C ASN A 256 12.51 31.89 31.99
N MET A 257 11.30 31.42 31.65
CA MET A 257 11.03 29.99 31.36
C MET A 257 10.61 29.71 29.91
N LYS A 258 10.53 30.75 29.05
CA LYS A 258 10.08 30.59 27.65
C LYS A 258 10.93 29.56 26.88
N SER A 259 12.26 29.61 27.02
CA SER A 259 13.16 28.64 26.37
C SER A 259 12.97 27.20 26.87
N LEU A 260 12.66 27.01 28.15
CA LEU A 260 12.42 25.68 28.72
C LEU A 260 11.11 25.08 28.22
N LEU A 261 10.06 25.89 28.05
CA LEU A 261 8.79 25.42 27.48
C LEU A 261 8.93 25.01 26.01
N GLN A 262 9.68 25.78 25.21
CA GLN A 262 9.96 25.41 23.83
C GLN A 262 10.72 24.08 23.75
N ALA A 263 11.72 23.86 24.63
CA ALA A 263 12.41 22.59 24.73
C ALA A 263 11.47 21.46 25.16
N GLY A 264 10.55 21.72 26.08
CA GLY A 264 9.50 20.79 26.49
C GLY A 264 8.56 20.42 25.35
N TRP A 265 8.16 21.37 24.51
CA TRP A 265 7.36 21.12 23.32
C TRP A 265 8.09 20.22 22.31
N LEU A 266 9.36 20.50 22.02
CA LEU A 266 10.14 19.64 21.12
C LEU A 266 10.34 18.23 21.69
N LEU A 267 10.45 18.10 23.01
CA LEU A 267 10.55 16.80 23.68
C LEU A 267 9.27 15.97 23.52
N THR A 268 8.08 16.58 23.62
CA THR A 268 6.82 15.85 23.39
C THR A 268 6.67 15.44 21.94
N VAL A 269 7.08 16.27 20.99
CA VAL A 269 7.15 15.90 19.56
C VAL A 269 8.08 14.70 19.34
N ALA A 270 9.27 14.71 19.95
CA ALA A 270 10.21 13.60 19.86
C ALA A 270 9.60 12.30 20.40
N PHE A 271 8.94 12.34 21.56
CA PHE A 271 8.27 11.18 22.14
C PHE A 271 7.11 10.69 21.25
N GLY A 272 6.34 11.60 20.66
CA GLY A 272 5.29 11.28 19.70
C GLY A 272 5.84 10.54 18.47
N ASN A 273 6.94 11.01 17.89
CA ASN A 273 7.59 10.35 16.76
C ASN A 273 8.09 8.94 17.10
N VAL A 274 8.59 8.72 18.33
CA VAL A 274 8.98 7.38 18.80
C VAL A 274 7.76 6.46 18.88
N ILE A 275 6.61 6.94 19.39
CA ILE A 275 5.38 6.15 19.42
C ILE A 275 4.95 5.74 18.00
N VAL A 276 4.99 6.68 17.04
CA VAL A 276 4.62 6.39 15.64
C VAL A 276 5.51 5.29 15.06
N LEU A 277 6.83 5.34 15.30
CA LEU A 277 7.76 4.30 14.84
C LEU A 277 7.43 2.93 15.46
N ILE A 278 7.20 2.88 16.78
CA ILE A 278 6.86 1.63 17.47
C ILE A 278 5.57 1.02 16.93
N VAL A 279 4.56 1.85 16.62
CA VAL A 279 3.31 1.36 16.04
C VAL A 279 3.55 0.83 14.62
N ALA A 280 4.23 1.60 13.77
CA ALA A 280 4.46 1.25 12.37
C ALA A 280 5.32 -0.02 12.18
N GLU A 281 6.32 -0.26 13.03
CA GLU A 281 7.17 -1.46 12.93
C GLU A 281 6.71 -2.61 13.84
N GLY A 282 6.05 -2.30 14.95
CA GLY A 282 5.78 -3.26 16.02
C GLY A 282 4.36 -3.80 16.06
N ALA A 283 3.37 -3.11 15.48
CA ALA A 283 1.97 -3.52 15.60
C ALA A 283 1.56 -4.62 14.62
N GLY A 284 2.29 -4.78 13.50
CA GLY A 284 1.95 -5.75 12.45
C GLY A 284 0.55 -5.54 11.88
N LEU A 285 0.05 -4.30 11.95
CA LEU A 285 -1.24 -3.91 11.39
C LEU A 285 -1.08 -3.57 9.92
N ASP A 286 -2.16 -3.72 9.16
CA ASP A 286 -2.17 -3.19 7.81
C ASP A 286 -2.08 -1.66 7.85
N GLN A 287 -1.34 -1.07 6.91
CA GLN A 287 -1.09 0.37 6.84
C GLN A 287 -2.36 1.22 6.87
N TRP A 288 -3.45 0.76 6.24
CA TRP A 288 -4.73 1.48 6.25
C TRP A 288 -5.38 1.54 7.64
N MET A 289 -5.19 0.50 8.46
CA MET A 289 -5.68 0.44 9.85
C MET A 289 -4.88 1.37 10.75
N GLU A 290 -3.57 1.47 10.53
CA GLU A 290 -2.70 2.40 11.27
C GLU A 290 -3.13 3.85 11.06
N PHE A 291 -3.38 4.26 9.81
CA PHE A 291 -3.90 5.60 9.53
C PHE A 291 -5.25 5.86 10.20
N LEU A 292 -6.15 4.87 10.21
CA LEU A 292 -7.44 4.99 10.88
C LEU A 292 -7.28 5.11 12.40
N LEU A 293 -6.37 4.34 13.00
CA LEU A 293 -6.01 4.42 14.41
C LEU A 293 -5.53 5.83 14.77
N PHE A 294 -4.60 6.39 13.99
CA PHE A 294 -4.08 7.74 14.23
C PHE A 294 -5.16 8.82 14.06
N ALA A 295 -6.05 8.68 13.07
CA ALA A 295 -7.20 9.57 12.91
C ALA A 295 -8.12 9.53 14.13
N GLY A 296 -8.42 8.33 14.65
CA GLY A 296 -9.24 8.14 15.85
C GLY A 296 -8.59 8.73 17.10
N LEU A 297 -7.28 8.53 17.28
CA LEU A 297 -6.53 9.10 18.40
C LEU A 297 -6.56 10.64 18.37
N LEU A 298 -6.37 11.25 17.20
CA LEU A 298 -6.44 12.71 17.06
C LEU A 298 -7.82 13.28 17.39
N VAL A 299 -8.90 12.59 17.01
CA VAL A 299 -10.25 13.01 17.38
C VAL A 299 -10.47 12.90 18.90
N ALA A 300 -10.02 11.81 19.52
CA ALA A 300 -10.11 11.65 20.96
C ALA A 300 -9.33 12.74 21.72
N VAL A 301 -8.11 13.02 21.29
CA VAL A 301 -7.29 14.12 21.83
C VAL A 301 -7.98 15.46 21.61
N CYS A 302 -8.56 15.69 20.43
CA CYS A 302 -9.31 16.92 20.15
C CYS A 302 -10.48 17.12 21.12
N ILE A 303 -11.22 16.07 21.46
CA ILE A 303 -12.32 16.12 22.43
C ILE A 303 -11.79 16.46 23.82
N ILE A 304 -10.74 15.77 24.28
CA ILE A 304 -10.13 16.00 25.60
C ILE A 304 -9.62 17.44 25.71
N PHE A 305 -8.88 17.92 24.72
CA PHE A 305 -8.35 19.29 24.70
C PHE A 305 -9.47 20.33 24.64
N SER A 306 -10.57 20.06 23.93
CA SER A 306 -11.71 20.98 23.87
C SER A 306 -12.41 21.09 25.23
N ILE A 307 -12.55 19.96 25.95
CA ILE A 307 -13.09 19.95 27.31
C ILE A 307 -12.16 20.71 28.26
N MET A 308 -10.84 20.43 28.22
CA MET A 308 -9.86 21.13 29.05
C MET A 308 -9.86 22.64 28.80
N ALA A 309 -9.94 23.06 27.53
CA ALA A 309 -9.98 24.46 27.15
C ALA A 309 -11.24 25.17 27.66
N TYR A 310 -12.39 24.48 27.70
CA TYR A 310 -13.63 25.03 28.25
C TYR A 310 -13.51 25.36 29.75
N PHE A 311 -12.73 24.57 30.50
CA PHE A 311 -12.50 24.79 31.94
C PHE A 311 -11.26 25.64 32.25
N TYR A 312 -10.57 26.18 31.24
CA TYR A 312 -9.33 26.91 31.44
C TYR A 312 -9.58 28.40 31.73
N THR A 313 -9.02 28.90 32.83
CA THR A 313 -9.01 30.32 33.19
C THR A 313 -7.71 30.97 32.73
N TYR A 314 -7.81 32.00 31.89
CA TYR A 314 -6.66 32.76 31.40
C TYR A 314 -6.00 33.57 32.52
N VAL A 315 -4.67 33.58 32.54
CA VAL A 315 -3.88 34.48 33.40
C VAL A 315 -3.46 35.68 32.56
N ASP A 316 -3.72 36.89 33.07
CA ASP A 316 -3.33 38.12 32.41
C ASP A 316 -1.80 38.28 32.43
N PRO A 317 -1.13 38.52 31.28
CA PRO A 317 0.33 38.62 31.20
C PRO A 317 0.90 39.70 32.13
N GLY A 318 0.17 40.80 32.31
CA GLY A 318 0.60 41.92 33.17
C GLY A 318 0.54 41.62 34.67
N GLU A 319 -0.18 40.59 35.12
CA GLU A 319 -0.12 40.11 36.51
C GLU A 319 1.01 39.09 36.67
N LEU A 320 1.25 38.25 35.66
CA LEU A 320 2.33 37.26 35.65
C LEU A 320 3.72 37.92 35.74
N ASP A 321 3.94 39.02 35.02
CA ASP A 321 5.18 39.79 35.08
C ASP A 321 5.39 40.51 36.42
N LYS A 322 4.31 40.87 37.13
CA LYS A 322 4.38 41.45 38.49
C LYS A 322 4.73 40.41 39.55
N LEU A 323 4.25 39.16 39.36
CA LEU A 323 4.55 38.02 40.23
C LEU A 323 5.97 37.48 40.03
N PHE A 324 6.50 37.58 38.81
CA PHE A 324 7.85 37.15 38.45
C PHE A 324 8.61 38.28 37.76
N PRO A 325 9.00 39.34 38.48
CA PRO A 325 9.70 40.47 37.89
C PRO A 325 11.02 40.01 37.27
N ASP A 326 11.21 40.35 36.00
CA ASP A 326 12.43 40.06 35.27
C ASP A 326 13.55 40.97 35.78
N LYS A 327 14.47 40.41 36.58
CA LYS A 327 15.59 41.16 37.18
C LYS A 327 16.62 41.63 36.14
N THR A 328 16.44 41.31 34.86
CA THR A 328 17.41 41.63 33.80
C THR A 328 17.15 42.94 33.05
N VAL A 329 16.02 43.63 33.30
CA VAL A 329 15.63 44.83 32.53
C VAL A 329 15.85 46.16 33.27
N ASN A 330 16.15 46.16 34.57
CA ASN A 330 16.26 47.38 35.37
C ASN A 330 17.67 47.57 35.98
N GLU A 331 18.72 47.65 35.16
CA GLU A 331 20.04 48.13 35.61
C GLU A 331 20.38 49.57 35.14
N ASP A 332 19.46 50.26 34.48
CA ASP A 332 19.66 51.66 34.09
C ASP A 332 18.58 52.56 34.73
N GLU A 333 18.72 52.87 36.02
CA GLU A 333 18.47 54.21 36.59
C GLU A 333 18.88 54.24 38.08
N ASP A 334 19.82 55.12 38.39
CA ASP A 334 20.47 55.33 39.69
C ASP A 334 19.49 55.56 40.85
N ASP A 335 19.68 54.84 41.97
CA ASP A 335 19.97 55.52 43.25
C ASP A 335 20.48 54.56 44.34
N LEU A 336 21.65 54.89 44.88
CA LEU A 336 22.17 54.35 46.13
C LEU A 336 21.22 54.65 47.31
N LYS A 337 20.80 53.61 48.03
CA LYS A 337 20.91 53.53 49.51
C LYS A 337 20.50 52.15 50.05
N LYS A 338 21.38 51.61 50.90
CA LYS A 338 21.19 50.55 51.90
C LYS A 338 19.74 50.30 52.31
N ASP A 339 19.32 49.03 52.34
CA ASP A 339 19.32 48.26 53.59
C ASP A 339 19.27 46.74 53.35
N GLN A 340 20.00 45.99 54.17
CA GLN A 340 19.87 44.54 54.31
C GLN A 340 18.64 44.25 55.16
N THR A 341 17.66 43.48 54.69
CA THR A 341 16.89 42.60 55.59
C THR A 341 16.06 41.55 54.84
N ASP A 342 16.22 40.32 55.34
CA ASP A 342 15.31 39.18 55.34
C ASP A 342 14.95 38.43 54.04
N ASP A 343 15.63 37.29 53.90
CA ASP A 343 15.08 36.02 53.43
C ASP A 343 13.67 35.78 54.01
N THR A 344 12.63 36.00 53.24
CA THR A 344 11.34 35.30 53.42
C THR A 344 10.65 35.15 52.07
N MET A 345 10.72 33.94 51.52
CA MET A 345 9.92 33.50 50.38
C MET A 345 8.47 33.34 50.86
N TYR A 346 7.68 34.41 50.80
CA TYR A 346 6.23 34.32 51.02
C TYR A 346 5.58 33.63 49.83
N LEU A 347 5.38 32.31 49.97
CA LEU A 347 4.39 31.55 49.20
C LEU A 347 3.00 32.05 49.60
N ASN A 348 2.50 33.08 48.92
CA ASN A 348 1.08 33.41 49.00
C ASN A 348 0.29 32.27 48.35
N SER A 349 -0.54 31.62 49.16
CA SER A 349 -1.44 30.54 48.74
C SER A 349 -2.39 31.05 47.66
N ILE A 350 -2.39 30.36 46.52
CA ILE A 350 -3.39 30.52 45.46
C ILE A 350 -4.75 30.14 46.05
N GLU A 351 -5.59 31.13 46.33
CA GLU A 351 -6.99 30.88 46.63
C GLU A 351 -7.69 30.50 45.32
N LYS A 352 -7.82 29.18 45.09
CA LYS A 352 -8.63 28.66 43.98
C LYS A 352 -10.10 28.95 44.28
N SER A 353 -10.63 30.00 43.69
CA SER A 353 -12.07 30.21 43.56
C SER A 353 -12.60 29.30 42.45
N THR A 354 -13.26 28.22 42.85
CA THR A 354 -14.14 27.42 41.98
C THR A 354 -15.41 28.21 41.68
N ASN A 355 -15.69 28.47 40.41
CA ASN A 355 -17.07 28.75 39.97
C ASN A 355 -17.74 27.41 39.68
N MET A 356 -18.81 27.15 40.43
CA MET A 356 -19.71 25.99 40.31
C MET A 356 -20.61 26.10 39.08
#